data_AF-A0ABD5N6G8-F1
#
_entry.id   AF-A0ABD5N6G8-F1
#
_cell.length_a   1.000
_cell.length_b   1.000
_cell.length_c   1.000
_cell.angle_alpha   90.00
_cell.angle_beta   90.00
_cell.angle_gamma   90.00
#
_symmetry.space_group_name_H-M   'P 1'
#
loop_
_entity.id
_entity.type
_entity.pdbx_description
1 polymer ?
#
loop_
_entity_poly.entity_id
_entity_poly.type
_entity_poly.pdbx_seq_one_letter_code
_entity_poly.pdbx_strand_id
1 'polypeptide(L)' 'MVLKTFNVQENTYKEFSAFCKDHGISMSKQVEIFMESMIEEDPEVKKEYLDKLDKIRKQKSMSIGSFNDFQKRYGIE' A
#
# COMPACT_ATOMS: atom_id res chain seq x y z
N MET A 1 25.15 8.36 5.01
CA MET A 1 24.44 7.10 4.73
C MET A 1 25.22 5.97 5.39
N VAL A 2 24.56 5.15 6.22
CA VAL A 2 25.16 3.92 6.77
C VAL A 2 24.80 2.78 5.84
N LEU A 3 25.80 2.04 5.34
CA LEU A 3 25.55 0.88 4.50
C LEU A 3 24.75 -0.17 5.30
N LYS A 4 23.60 -0.57 4.79
CA LYS A 4 22.82 -1.69 5.34
C LYS A 4 23.09 -2.91 4.49
N THR A 5 23.58 -3.97 5.11
CA THR A 5 23.90 -5.24 4.45
C THR A 5 23.05 -6.34 5.06
N PHE A 6 22.52 -7.21 4.20
CA PHE A 6 21.76 -8.39 4.56
C PHE A 6 21.97 -9.44 3.49
N ASN A 7 21.88 -10.71 3.87
CA ASN A 7 22.01 -11.82 2.94
C ASN A 7 20.64 -12.20 2.38
N VAL A 8 20.56 -12.37 1.07
CA VAL A 8 19.38 -12.86 0.35
C VAL A 8 19.78 -13.99 -0.58
N GLN A 9 18.84 -14.89 -0.84
CA GLN A 9 19.06 -15.97 -1.80
C GLN A 9 19.25 -15.40 -3.21
N GLU A 10 20.20 -15.96 -3.96
CA GLU A 10 20.59 -15.49 -5.30
C GLU A 10 19.40 -15.42 -6.27
N ASN A 11 18.55 -16.45 -6.29
CA ASN A 11 17.37 -16.49 -7.16
C ASN A 11 16.35 -15.41 -6.77
N THR A 12 16.09 -15.23 -5.47
CA THR A 12 15.20 -14.19 -4.96
C THR A 12 15.69 -12.80 -5.33
N TYR A 13 17.00 -12.55 -5.19
CA TYR A 13 17.61 -11.28 -5.59
C TYR A 13 17.42 -11.02 -7.10
N LYS A 14 17.67 -12.02 -7.95
CA LYS A 14 17.53 -11.91 -9.40
C LYS A 14 16.10 -11.58 -9.82
N GLU A 15 15.13 -12.34 -9.32
CA GLU A 15 13.72 -12.14 -9.63
C GLU A 15 13.24 -10.76 -9.17
N PHE A 16 13.57 -10.36 -7.94
CA PHE A 16 13.18 -9.07 -7.39
C PHE A 16 13.87 -7.90 -8.10
N SER A 17 15.14 -8.04 -8.47
CA SER A 17 15.87 -7.04 -9.23
C SER A 17 15.27 -6.84 -10.63
N ALA A 18 14.90 -7.93 -11.31
CA ALA A 18 14.21 -7.88 -12.60
C ALA A 18 12.86 -7.17 -12.47
N PHE A 19 12.05 -7.56 -11.49
CA PHE A 19 10.77 -6.91 -11.20
C PHE A 19 10.92 -5.39 -11.01
N CYS A 20 11.89 -4.95 -10.21
CA CYS A 20 12.12 -3.52 -9.98
C CYS A 20 12.50 -2.79 -11.27
N LYS A 21 13.35 -3.40 -12.12
CA LYS A 21 13.75 -2.82 -13.41
C LYS A 21 12.58 -2.69 -14.36
N ASP A 22 11.75 -3.73 -14.48
CA ASP A 22 10.61 -3.77 -15.40
C ASP A 22 9.56 -2.69 -15.08
N HIS A 23 9.46 -2.32 -13.79
CA HIS A 23 8.53 -1.29 -13.32
C HIS A 23 9.19 0.10 -13.16
N GLY A 24 10.48 0.25 -13.49
CA GLY A 24 11.20 1.52 -13.33
C GLY A 24 11.38 1.96 -11.88
N ILE A 25 11.43 1.02 -10.93
CA ILE A 25 11.49 1.27 -9.49
C ILE A 25 12.92 1.10 -8.99
N SER A 26 13.35 1.98 -8.07
CA SER A 26 14.60 1.81 -7.34
C SER A 26 14.50 0.67 -6.33
N MET A 27 15.39 -0.31 -6.45
CA MET A 27 15.40 -1.48 -5.57
C MET A 27 15.59 -1.13 -4.09
N SER A 28 16.45 -0.14 -3.78
CA SER A 28 16.63 0.31 -2.39
C SER A 28 15.37 0.96 -1.85
N LYS A 29 14.65 1.72 -2.69
CA LYS A 29 13.38 2.35 -2.29
C LYS A 29 12.30 1.32 -2.06
N GLN A 30 12.24 0.27 -2.88
CA GLN A 30 11.27 -0.81 -2.70
C GLN A 30 11.54 -1.62 -1.42
N VAL A 31 12.82 -1.86 -1.07
CA VAL A 31 13.18 -2.51 0.19
C VAL A 31 12.78 -1.64 1.39
N GLU A 32 12.98 -0.33 1.31
CA GLU A 32 12.55 0.61 2.35
C GLU A 32 11.03 0.60 2.53
N ILE A 33 10.26 0.72 1.43
CA ILE A 33 8.78 0.63 1.46
C ILE A 33 8.32 -0.70 2.05
N PHE A 34 8.99 -1.80 1.70
CA PHE A 34 8.68 -3.10 2.28
C PHE A 34 8.90 -3.10 3.79
N MET A 35 10.04 -2.61 4.26
CA MET A 35 10.33 -2.51 5.70
C MET A 35 9.32 -1.61 6.43
N GLU A 36 8.97 -0.46 5.84
CA GLU A 36 7.93 0.45 6.35
C GLU A 36 6.59 -0.28 6.46
N SER A 37 6.16 -0.99 5.41
CA SER A 37 4.89 -1.72 5.42
C SER A 37 4.82 -2.81 6.48
N MET A 38 5.95 -3.44 6.81
CA MET A 38 6.02 -4.47 7.85
C MET A 38 6.03 -3.87 9.27
N ILE A 39 6.36 -2.59 9.42
CA ILE A 39 6.38 -1.86 10.71
C ILE A 39 5.05 -1.13 10.93
N GLU A 40 4.51 -0.50 9.90
CA GLU A 40 3.25 0.26 9.95
C GLU A 40 2.02 -0.66 10.05
N GLU A 41 2.11 -1.89 9.54
CA GLU A 41 1.12 -2.94 9.82
C GLU A 41 1.30 -3.48 11.25
N ASP A 42 0.98 -2.68 12.25
CA ASP A 42 0.61 -3.21 13.56
C ASP A 42 -0.57 -4.19 13.33
N PRO A 43 -0.49 -5.48 13.72
CA PRO A 43 -1.52 -6.46 13.43
C PRO A 43 -2.93 -6.01 13.86
N GLU A 44 -3.01 -5.18 14.90
CA GLU A 44 -4.25 -4.56 15.37
C GLU A 44 -4.84 -3.57 14.37
N VAL A 45 -4.01 -2.69 13.79
CA VAL A 45 -4.42 -1.70 12.78
C VAL A 45 -4.86 -2.40 11.50
N LYS A 46 -4.18 -3.48 11.11
CA LYS A 46 -4.58 -4.30 9.95
C LYS A 46 -5.94 -4.95 10.16
N LYS A 47 -6.22 -5.47 11.35
CA LYS A 47 -7.53 -6.04 11.69
C LYS A 47 -8.63 -4.97 11.66
N GLU A 48 -8.40 -3.81 12.28
CA GLU A 48 -9.36 -2.71 12.29
C GLU A 48 -9.63 -2.18 10.87
N TYR A 49 -8.59 -2.06 10.04
CA TYR A 49 -8.70 -1.65 8.65
C TYR A 49 -9.52 -2.65 7.81
N LEU A 50 -9.23 -3.94 7.96
CA LEU A 50 -10.00 -5.01 7.30
C LEU A 50 -11.46 -5.02 7.75
N ASP A 51 -11.74 -4.83 9.04
CA ASP A 51 -13.10 -4.71 9.57
C ASP A 51 -13.85 -3.50 9.00
N LYS A 52 -13.16 -2.35 8.84
CA LYS A 52 -13.74 -1.16 8.18
C LYS A 52 -14.06 -1.43 6.72
N LEU A 53 -13.16 -2.06 5.98
CA LEU A 53 -13.40 -2.44 4.58
C LEU A 53 -14.58 -3.39 4.42
N ASP A 54 -14.71 -4.40 5.29
CA ASP A 54 -15.82 -5.34 5.26
C ASP A 54 -17.16 -4.67 5.58
N LYS A 55 -17.17 -3.69 6.49
CA LYS A 55 -18.37 -2.88 6.75
C LYS A 55 -18.76 -2.07 5.52
N ILE A 56 -17.81 -1.43 4.84
CA ILE A 56 -18.07 -0.66 3.61
C ILE A 56 -18.59 -1.58 2.49
N ARG A 57 -18.00 -2.76 2.30
CA ARG A 57 -18.44 -3.74 1.28
C ARG A 57 -19.87 -4.25 1.51
N LYS A 58 -20.29 -4.36 2.77
CA LYS A 58 -21.65 -4.78 3.15
C LYS A 58 -22.69 -3.67 3.01
N GLN A 59 -22.27 -2.41 2.89
CA GLN A 59 -23.20 -1.30 2.66
C GLN A 59 -23.74 -1.33 1.23
N LYS A 60 -24.98 -0.88 1.04
CA LYS A 60 -25.55 -0.71 -0.28
C LYS A 60 -24.75 0.33 -1.05
N SER A 61 -24.30 -0.01 -2.26
CA SER A 61 -23.65 0.95 -3.15
C SER A 61 -24.59 2.13 -3.40
N MET A 62 -24.07 3.34 -3.22
CA MET A 62 -24.79 4.58 -3.52
C MET A 62 -24.18 5.24 -4.76
N SER A 63 -25.04 5.67 -5.69
CA SER A 63 -24.63 6.52 -6.80
C SER A 63 -24.61 7.97 -6.32
N ILE A 64 -23.45 8.62 -6.44
CA ILE A 64 -23.26 10.02 -5.99
C ILE A 64 -23.32 11.01 -7.17
N GLY A 65 -23.26 10.53 -8.42
CA GLY A 65 -23.28 11.39 -9.60
C GLY A 65 -21.89 11.94 -9.93
N SER A 66 -21.78 13.26 -10.10
CA SER A 66 -20.52 13.92 -10.47
C SER A 66 -19.64 14.24 -9.26
N PHE A 67 -18.38 14.62 -9.51
CA PHE A 67 -17.47 15.06 -8.45
C PHE A 67 -17.99 16.29 -7.68
N ASN A 68 -18.67 17.22 -8.37
CA ASN A 68 -19.31 18.37 -7.73
C ASN A 68 -20.43 17.96 -6.76
N ASP A 69 -21.17 16.89 -7.09
CA ASP A 69 -22.24 16.35 -6.24
C ASP A 69 -21.67 15.68 -4.99
N PHE A 70 -20.52 15.02 -5.13
CA PHE A 70 -19.75 14.48 -4.00
C PHE A 70 -19.31 15.60 -3.06
N GLN A 71 -18.66 16.65 -3.59
CA GLN A 71 -18.19 17.78 -2.78
C GLN A 71 -19.33 18.47 -2.01
N LYS A 72 -20.46 18.75 -2.67
CA LYS A 72 -21.64 19.32 -2.03
C LYS A 72 -22.20 18.44 -0.92
N ARG A 73 -22.24 17.12 -1.12
CA ARG A 73 -22.81 16.18 -0.14
C ARG A 73 -21.97 16.07 1.12
N TYR A 74 -20.65 16.15 0.99
CA TYR A 74 -19.71 15.97 2.11
C TYR A 74 -19.11 17.29 2.63
N GLY A 75 -19.52 18.45 2.08
CA GLY A 75 -19.08 19.76 2.54
C GLY A 75 -17.59 20.02 2.32
N ILE A 76 -17.02 19.46 1.25
CA ILE A 76 -15.62 19.61 0.88
C ILE A 76 -15.55 20.73 -0.16
N GLU A 77 -15.42 21.99 0.29
CA GLU A 77 -15.15 23.14 -0.58
C GLU A 77 -13.75 23.09 -1.19
#